data_AF-A0A517LLV0-F1
#
_entry.id   AF-A0A517LLV0-F1
#
_cell.length_a   1.000
_cell.length_b   1.000
_cell.length_c   1.000
_cell.angle_alpha   90.00
_cell.angle_beta   90.00
_cell.angle_gamma   90.00
#
_symmetry.space_group_name_H-M   'P 1'
#
loop_
_entity.id
_entity.type
_entity.pdbx_description
1 polymer ?
#
loop_
_entity_poly.entity_id
_entity_poly.type
_entity_poly.pdbx_seq_one_letter_code
_entity_poly.pdbx_strand_id
1 'polypeptide(L)'
;MYFSSHLLAMLFAVAPASGAYFHCQHFKTTYQVPCVKGGTRDPNNPGFCPSTEVTPYEKPFADNAAQFKIWANKNSVNCGGTCGPIYRADYGVFGYTWQMDCQAERLYKYPYLRYGIPACVEGLVRSEETKLCNMQCTNTACDPNFKFDVCPRS
;
A
#
# COMPACT_ATOMS: atom_id res chain seq x y z
N MET A 1 -57.47 -21.59 39.76
CA MET A 1 -56.37 -21.89 38.82
C MET A 1 -55.71 -20.58 38.43
N TYR A 2 -54.60 -20.23 39.09
CA TYR A 2 -53.82 -19.03 38.75
C TYR A 2 -52.68 -19.46 37.84
N PHE A 3 -52.80 -19.13 36.55
CA PHE A 3 -51.70 -19.23 35.59
C PHE A 3 -50.82 -17.99 35.78
N SER A 4 -49.80 -18.11 36.64
CA SER A 4 -48.72 -17.14 36.72
C SER A 4 -47.83 -17.33 35.49
N SER A 5 -48.17 -16.61 34.42
CA SER A 5 -47.37 -16.53 33.21
C SER A 5 -45.96 -16.08 33.56
N HIS A 6 -45.01 -17.00 33.41
CA HIS A 6 -43.58 -16.73 33.39
C HIS A 6 -43.26 -15.84 32.19
N LEU A 7 -43.48 -14.53 32.34
CA LEU A 7 -42.82 -13.50 31.53
C LEU A 7 -41.35 -13.44 31.96
N LEU A 8 -40.64 -14.52 31.66
CA LEU A 8 -39.20 -14.52 31.44
C LEU A 8 -38.99 -13.65 30.20
N ALA A 9 -38.96 -12.34 30.42
CA ALA A 9 -38.35 -11.39 29.52
C ALA A 9 -36.88 -11.79 29.41
N MET A 10 -36.59 -12.72 28.50
CA MET A 10 -35.27 -12.87 27.93
C MET A 10 -34.96 -11.55 27.22
N LEU A 11 -34.50 -10.57 28.00
CA LEU A 11 -33.65 -9.50 27.51
C LEU A 11 -32.40 -10.19 26.96
N PHE A 12 -32.50 -10.66 25.73
CA PHE A 12 -31.36 -10.71 24.83
C PHE A 12 -30.89 -9.26 24.71
N ALA A 13 -30.01 -8.86 25.62
CA ALA A 13 -29.12 -7.74 25.40
C ALA A 13 -28.37 -8.07 24.12
N VAL A 14 -28.86 -7.54 23.01
CA VAL A 14 -28.14 -7.48 21.74
C VAL A 14 -26.97 -6.54 22.01
N ALA A 15 -25.93 -7.06 22.65
CA ALA A 15 -24.67 -6.35 22.72
C ALA A 15 -24.29 -6.13 21.25
N PRO A 16 -24.11 -4.88 20.79
CA PRO A 16 -23.57 -4.67 19.46
C PRO A 16 -22.25 -5.40 19.46
N ALA A 17 -22.16 -6.47 18.66
CA ALA A 17 -20.89 -7.10 18.37
C ALA A 17 -19.99 -5.94 17.96
N SER A 18 -18.96 -5.68 18.76
CA SER A 18 -17.94 -4.70 18.46
C SER A 18 -17.26 -5.22 17.20
N GLY A 19 -17.86 -4.88 16.06
CA GLY A 19 -17.40 -5.32 14.75
C GLY A 19 -16.01 -4.77 14.62
N ALA A 20 -15.01 -5.64 14.71
CA ALA A 20 -13.66 -5.32 14.32
C ALA A 20 -13.74 -4.70 12.92
N TYR A 21 -13.57 -3.37 12.84
CA TYR A 21 -13.70 -2.65 11.58
C TYR A 21 -12.47 -2.98 10.73
N PHE A 22 -12.58 -4.03 9.91
CA PHE A 22 -11.54 -4.51 8.97
C PHE A 22 -11.42 -3.60 7.73
N HIS A 23 -11.44 -2.28 7.95
CA HIS A 23 -11.41 -1.27 6.90
C HIS A 23 -10.00 -0.83 6.54
N CYS A 24 -8.97 -1.59 6.93
CA CYS A 24 -7.58 -1.27 6.60
C CYS A 24 -6.88 -2.39 5.81
N GLN A 25 -5.88 -1.99 5.01
CA GLN A 25 -5.08 -2.83 4.12
C GLN A 25 -3.63 -2.38 4.11
N HIS A 26 -2.73 -3.26 3.68
CA HIS A 26 -1.39 -2.87 3.26
C HIS A 26 -1.42 -2.39 1.80
N PHE A 27 -0.56 -1.45 1.47
CA PHE A 27 -0.36 -0.96 0.11
C PHE A 27 1.12 -0.95 -0.22
N LYS A 28 1.47 -1.43 -1.40
CA LYS A 28 2.80 -1.31 -1.98
C LYS A 28 2.69 -0.67 -3.34
N THR A 29 3.65 0.21 -3.64
CA THR A 29 3.86 0.70 -4.98
C THR A 29 5.32 0.82 -5.35
N THR A 30 5.61 0.63 -6.62
CA THR A 30 6.96 0.70 -7.18
C THR A 30 7.04 1.91 -8.10
N TYR A 31 7.95 2.83 -7.76
CA TYR A 31 8.36 3.90 -8.65
C TYR A 31 9.55 3.41 -9.47
N GLN A 32 9.56 3.68 -10.77
CA GLN A 32 10.63 3.23 -11.65
C GLN A 32 10.94 4.26 -12.73
N VAL A 33 12.19 4.31 -13.17
CA VAL A 33 12.56 5.04 -14.38
C VAL A 33 11.91 4.33 -15.58
N PRO A 34 11.15 5.05 -16.43
CA PRO A 34 10.50 4.43 -17.58
C PRO A 34 11.55 3.89 -18.55
N CYS A 35 11.37 2.65 -18.96
CA CYS A 35 12.07 2.10 -20.11
C CYS A 35 11.47 2.73 -21.40
N VAL A 36 12.29 3.00 -22.42
CA VAL A 36 11.81 3.58 -23.69
C VAL A 36 10.88 2.60 -24.43
N LYS A 37 10.04 3.14 -25.33
CA LYS A 37 8.94 2.43 -26.03
C LYS A 37 9.30 0.97 -26.36
N GLY A 38 8.47 0.07 -25.83
CA GLY A 38 8.64 -1.39 -25.83
C GLY A 38 8.93 -1.97 -24.44
N GLY A 39 9.28 -1.17 -23.43
CA GLY A 39 9.85 -1.64 -22.15
C GLY A 39 8.89 -2.40 -21.23
N THR A 40 7.93 -3.11 -21.79
CA THR A 40 7.17 -4.18 -21.19
C THR A 40 7.97 -5.47 -21.28
N ARG A 41 7.67 -6.46 -20.42
CA ARG A 41 8.05 -7.86 -20.66
C ARG A 41 7.26 -8.45 -21.85
N ASP A 42 6.86 -7.65 -22.83
CA ASP A 42 6.19 -8.13 -24.03
C ASP A 42 7.24 -8.77 -24.93
N PRO A 43 7.22 -10.09 -25.13
CA PRO A 43 8.18 -10.76 -26.00
C PRO A 43 8.10 -10.26 -27.46
N ASN A 44 7.03 -9.58 -27.86
CA ASN A 44 6.80 -9.13 -29.24
C ASN A 44 7.28 -7.68 -29.50
N ASN A 45 7.57 -6.90 -28.47
CA ASN A 45 8.13 -5.56 -28.61
C ASN A 45 9.00 -5.23 -27.40
N PRO A 46 10.20 -5.82 -27.30
CA PRO A 46 11.05 -5.63 -26.14
C PRO A 46 11.64 -4.22 -26.16
N GLY A 47 11.35 -3.44 -25.14
CA GLY A 47 11.90 -2.11 -25.03
C GLY A 47 13.05 -2.06 -24.08
N PHE A 48 13.81 -1.03 -24.32
CA PHE A 48 15.13 -0.88 -23.77
C PHE A 48 15.02 -0.06 -22.48
N CYS A 49 15.56 -0.59 -21.40
CA CYS A 49 15.71 0.17 -20.18
C CYS A 49 17.02 0.94 -20.27
N PRO A 50 16.99 2.28 -20.24
CA PRO A 50 18.20 3.07 -20.33
C PRO A 50 19.07 2.77 -19.10
N SER A 51 20.19 2.09 -19.34
CA SER A 51 21.25 1.80 -18.36
C SER A 51 21.99 3.08 -17.95
N THR A 52 21.26 4.09 -17.51
CA THR A 52 21.77 5.41 -17.14
C THR A 52 22.21 5.44 -15.68
N GLU A 53 22.97 6.48 -15.33
CA GLU A 53 23.26 6.79 -13.94
C GLU A 53 21.97 7.14 -13.19
N VAL A 54 21.93 6.81 -11.89
CA VAL A 54 20.76 7.12 -11.03
C VAL A 54 20.65 8.61 -10.71
N THR A 55 21.77 9.35 -10.75
CA THR A 55 21.91 10.75 -10.33
C THR A 55 20.80 11.69 -10.83
N PRO A 56 20.37 11.66 -12.12
CA PRO A 56 19.31 12.54 -12.61
C PRO A 56 17.94 12.24 -11.98
N TYR A 57 17.75 11.04 -11.42
CA TYR A 57 16.48 10.54 -10.89
C TYR A 57 16.40 10.56 -9.37
N GLU A 58 17.51 10.80 -8.66
CA GLU A 58 17.52 10.84 -7.19
C GLU A 58 16.51 11.85 -6.63
N LYS A 59 16.45 13.06 -7.22
CA LYS A 59 15.46 14.07 -6.82
C LYS A 59 14.02 13.63 -7.10
N PRO A 60 13.65 13.19 -8.32
CA PRO A 60 12.33 12.62 -8.58
C PRO A 60 11.93 11.47 -7.63
N PHE A 61 12.86 10.58 -7.28
CA PHE A 61 12.62 9.53 -6.30
C PHE A 61 12.35 10.10 -4.91
N ALA A 62 13.20 11.03 -4.44
CA ALA A 62 13.02 11.68 -3.14
C ALA A 62 11.68 12.43 -3.04
N ASP A 63 11.28 13.14 -4.10
CA ASP A 63 10.01 13.87 -4.17
C ASP A 63 8.81 12.91 -4.12
N ASN A 64 8.83 11.82 -4.88
CA ASN A 64 7.79 10.78 -4.81
C ASN A 64 7.73 10.12 -3.44
N ALA A 65 8.89 9.81 -2.83
CA ALA A 65 8.94 9.23 -1.49
C ALA A 65 8.32 10.16 -0.45
N ALA A 66 8.62 11.46 -0.50
CA ALA A 66 8.03 12.45 0.39
C ALA A 66 6.50 12.56 0.21
N GLN A 67 6.03 12.63 -1.04
CA GLN A 67 4.60 12.69 -1.35
C GLN A 67 3.87 11.43 -0.89
N PHE A 68 4.46 10.25 -1.11
CA PHE A 68 3.92 8.97 -0.66
C PHE A 68 3.79 8.93 0.86
N LYS A 69 4.83 9.32 1.61
CA LYS A 69 4.79 9.37 3.08
C LYS A 69 3.69 10.28 3.59
N ILE A 70 3.57 11.48 3.03
CA ILE A 70 2.51 12.45 3.39
C ILE A 70 1.13 11.86 3.11
N TRP A 71 0.94 11.27 1.93
CA TRP A 71 -0.33 10.64 1.56
C TRP A 71 -0.67 9.46 2.48
N ALA A 72 0.29 8.59 2.77
CA ALA A 72 0.09 7.42 3.60
C ALA A 72 -0.23 7.80 5.05
N ASN A 73 0.44 8.82 5.60
CA ASN A 73 0.12 9.37 6.92
C ASN A 73 -1.32 9.92 7.00
N LYS A 74 -1.81 10.54 5.93
CA LYS A 74 -3.19 11.06 5.86
C LYS A 74 -4.25 9.97 5.68
N ASN A 75 -3.85 8.79 5.20
CA ASN A 75 -4.75 7.68 4.87
C ASN A 75 -4.55 6.45 5.76
N SER A 76 -3.81 6.58 6.87
CA SER A 76 -3.70 5.57 7.92
C SER A 76 -4.07 6.21 9.26
N VAL A 77 -4.30 5.37 10.29
CA VAL A 77 -4.50 5.88 11.65
C VAL A 77 -3.16 6.28 12.25
N ASN A 78 -2.17 5.37 12.24
CA ASN A 78 -0.92 5.53 12.99
C ASN A 78 0.36 5.18 12.22
N CYS A 79 0.30 4.40 11.13
CA CYS A 79 1.48 3.67 10.64
C CYS A 79 2.15 4.22 9.40
N GLY A 80 1.51 5.18 8.72
CA GLY A 80 2.16 5.94 7.68
C GLY A 80 2.68 5.10 6.53
N GLY A 81 3.63 5.67 5.80
CA GLY A 81 4.31 5.02 4.69
C GLY A 81 5.81 5.10 4.85
N THR A 82 6.51 4.15 4.26
CA THR A 82 7.96 4.15 4.13
C THR A 82 8.35 3.82 2.69
N CYS A 83 9.54 4.24 2.30
CA CYS A 83 10.14 3.88 1.02
C CYS A 83 11.53 3.33 1.26
N GLY A 84 11.87 2.27 0.54
CA GLY A 84 13.21 1.69 0.54
C GLY A 84 14.22 2.54 -0.22
N PRO A 85 15.48 2.07 -0.29
CA PRO A 85 16.49 2.71 -1.13
C PRO A 85 16.15 2.55 -2.61
N ILE A 86 16.75 3.40 -3.44
CA ILE A 86 16.76 3.21 -4.90
C ILE A 86 17.65 2.00 -5.20
N TYR A 87 17.15 1.07 -6.01
CA TYR A 87 17.87 -0.14 -6.38
C TYR A 87 17.81 -0.35 -7.89
N ARG A 88 18.82 -1.06 -8.40
CA ARG A 88 18.89 -1.49 -9.80
C ARG A 88 18.00 -2.72 -9.98
N ALA A 89 17.09 -2.66 -10.94
CA ALA A 89 16.27 -3.77 -11.38
C ALA A 89 16.73 -4.23 -12.76
N ASP A 90 17.27 -5.45 -12.84
CA ASP A 90 17.75 -6.05 -14.08
C ASP A 90 16.61 -6.68 -14.88
N TYR A 91 16.53 -6.35 -16.17
CA TYR A 91 15.59 -6.90 -17.14
C TYR A 91 16.30 -7.83 -18.14
N GLY A 92 17.45 -8.39 -17.75
CA GLY A 92 18.24 -9.31 -18.57
C GLY A 92 18.77 -8.63 -19.84
N VAL A 93 18.46 -9.20 -21.00
CA VAL A 93 18.92 -8.68 -22.31
C VAL A 93 18.35 -7.29 -22.65
N PHE A 94 17.34 -6.84 -21.92
CA PHE A 94 16.67 -5.54 -22.13
C PHE A 94 17.29 -4.39 -21.33
N GLY A 95 18.39 -4.66 -20.62
CA GLY A 95 19.10 -3.69 -19.80
C GLY A 95 18.63 -3.71 -18.35
N TYR A 96 18.83 -2.60 -17.66
CA TYR A 96 18.36 -2.41 -16.29
C TYR A 96 17.71 -1.04 -16.15
N THR A 97 16.89 -0.88 -15.12
CA THR A 97 16.33 0.40 -14.71
C THR A 97 16.54 0.63 -13.22
N TRP A 98 16.23 1.83 -12.75
CA TRP A 98 16.23 2.16 -11.33
C TRP A 98 14.82 2.14 -10.78
N GLN A 99 14.66 1.56 -9.59
CA GLN A 99 13.38 1.39 -8.92
C GLN A 99 13.47 1.80 -7.45
N MET A 100 12.32 2.14 -6.87
CA MET A 100 12.17 2.39 -5.45
C MET A 100 10.79 1.89 -5.01
N ASP A 101 10.81 0.99 -4.02
CA ASP A 101 9.60 0.43 -3.45
C ASP A 101 9.13 1.28 -2.28
N CYS A 102 7.86 1.66 -2.31
CA CYS A 102 7.18 2.34 -1.24
C CYS A 102 6.05 1.47 -0.71
N GLN A 103 5.95 1.35 0.60
CA GLN A 103 4.97 0.50 1.28
C GLN A 103 4.35 1.23 2.46
N ALA A 104 3.08 0.96 2.71
CA ALA A 104 2.32 1.53 3.82
C ALA A 104 1.46 0.45 4.44
N GLU A 105 1.43 0.40 5.76
CA GLU A 105 0.60 -0.54 6.49
C GLU A 105 -0.66 0.13 7.03
N ARG A 106 -1.72 -0.67 7.20
CA ARG A 106 -2.98 -0.24 7.80
C ARG A 106 -3.56 1.05 7.17
N LEU A 107 -3.43 1.20 5.86
CA LEU A 107 -4.13 2.25 5.12
C LEU A 107 -5.62 1.94 5.08
N TYR A 108 -6.46 2.95 5.12
CA TYR A 108 -7.88 2.78 4.90
C TYR A 108 -8.14 2.10 3.55
N LYS A 109 -9.17 1.26 3.48
CA LYS A 109 -9.70 0.68 2.24
C LYS A 109 -10.60 1.69 1.57
N TYR A 110 -10.81 1.53 0.27
CA TYR A 110 -11.93 2.19 -0.40
C TYR A 110 -13.26 1.77 0.25
N PRO A 111 -14.25 2.67 0.44
CA PRO A 111 -14.27 4.09 0.08
C PRO A 111 -13.66 5.05 1.13
N TYR A 112 -13.11 4.52 2.23
CA TYR A 112 -12.55 5.30 3.34
C TYR A 112 -11.17 5.93 3.04
N LEU A 113 -10.55 5.60 1.91
CA LEU A 113 -9.40 6.34 1.37
C LEU A 113 -9.83 7.78 1.10
N ARG A 114 -9.42 8.70 1.97
CA ARG A 114 -9.81 10.12 1.92
C ARG A 114 -9.14 10.87 0.78
N TYR A 115 -7.93 10.46 0.42
CA TYR A 115 -7.16 11.10 -0.65
C TYR A 115 -6.74 10.07 -1.69
N GLY A 116 -6.90 10.41 -2.97
CA GLY A 116 -6.33 9.64 -4.06
C GLY A 116 -4.82 9.51 -3.91
N ILE A 117 -4.26 8.41 -4.41
CA ILE A 117 -2.82 8.19 -4.45
C ILE A 117 -2.20 9.35 -5.26
N PRO A 118 -1.13 10.01 -4.77
CA PRO A 118 -0.53 11.16 -5.46
C PRO A 118 -0.10 10.78 -6.87
N ALA A 119 -0.15 11.73 -7.79
CA ALA A 119 0.41 11.54 -9.13
C ALA A 119 1.92 11.30 -9.04
N CYS A 120 2.47 10.51 -9.97
CA CYS A 120 3.91 10.30 -10.04
C CYS A 120 4.59 11.60 -10.53
N VAL A 121 5.71 11.97 -9.92
CA VAL A 121 6.56 13.07 -10.43
C VAL A 121 7.08 12.71 -11.83
N GLU A 122 7.22 13.74 -12.68
CA GLU A 122 7.75 13.61 -14.04
C GLU A 122 9.11 12.89 -14.07
N GLY A 123 9.33 12.10 -15.12
CA GLY A 123 10.55 11.32 -15.30
C GLY A 123 10.54 9.95 -14.61
N LEU A 124 9.55 9.66 -13.77
CA LEU A 124 9.29 8.34 -13.22
C LEU A 124 7.90 7.83 -13.64
N VAL A 125 7.73 6.52 -13.62
CA VAL A 125 6.43 5.85 -13.77
C VAL A 125 6.17 4.98 -12.56
N ARG A 126 4.87 4.75 -12.29
CA ARG A 126 4.42 3.88 -11.22
C ARG A 126 3.92 2.58 -11.84
N SER A 127 4.59 1.46 -11.56
CA SER A 127 4.39 0.21 -12.31
C SER A 127 3.60 -0.86 -11.58
N GLU A 128 3.46 -0.77 -10.26
CA GLU A 128 2.79 -1.81 -9.48
C GLU A 128 2.02 -1.16 -8.32
N GLU A 129 0.77 -1.58 -8.12
CA GLU A 129 -0.03 -1.22 -6.95
C GLU A 129 -0.64 -2.50 -6.39
N THR A 130 -0.09 -3.00 -5.28
CA THR A 130 -0.60 -4.20 -4.63
C THR A 130 -1.30 -3.80 -3.34
N LYS A 131 -2.52 -4.31 -3.15
CA LYS A 131 -3.32 -4.14 -1.93
C LYS A 131 -3.49 -5.50 -1.28
N LEU A 132 -3.01 -5.65 -0.05
CA LEU A 132 -3.09 -6.91 0.68
C LEU A 132 -3.80 -6.74 2.02
N CYS A 133 -4.41 -7.84 2.47
CA CYS A 133 -4.98 -8.03 3.80
C CYS A 133 -6.24 -7.23 4.15
N ASN A 134 -7.17 -7.87 4.88
CA ASN A 134 -8.25 -7.21 5.62
C ASN A 134 -7.81 -7.15 7.08
N MET A 135 -7.49 -5.97 7.60
CA MET A 135 -7.02 -5.82 8.97
C MET A 135 -7.71 -4.67 9.70
N GLN A 136 -7.67 -4.71 11.03
CA GLN A 136 -8.18 -3.64 11.88
C GLN A 136 -7.33 -2.38 11.73
N CYS A 137 -7.98 -1.22 11.69
CA CYS A 137 -7.31 0.08 11.67
C CYS A 137 -6.79 0.53 13.05
N THR A 138 -7.31 -0.05 14.13
CA THR A 138 -7.21 0.47 15.50
C THR A 138 -6.03 -0.04 16.32
N ASN A 139 -5.25 -1.00 15.81
CA ASN A 139 -4.06 -1.42 16.55
C ASN A 139 -3.04 -0.28 16.56
N THR A 140 -2.66 0.18 17.74
CA THR A 140 -1.84 1.38 17.97
C THR A 140 -0.36 1.15 17.68
N ALA A 141 0.09 -0.10 17.66
CA ALA A 141 1.47 -0.43 17.35
C ALA A 141 1.64 -0.66 15.84
N CYS A 142 2.50 0.15 15.24
CA CYS A 142 3.01 -0.06 13.89
C CYS A 142 4.20 -1.00 13.97
N ASP A 143 4.31 -1.93 13.02
CA ASP A 143 5.38 -2.92 13.06
C ASP A 143 6.67 -2.28 12.54
N PRO A 144 7.70 -2.08 13.39
CA PRO A 144 8.98 -1.54 12.92
C PRO A 144 9.68 -2.47 11.92
N ASN A 145 9.29 -3.74 11.86
CA ASN A 145 9.79 -4.75 10.92
C ASN A 145 8.75 -5.10 9.85
N PHE A 146 7.81 -4.19 9.57
CA PHE A 146 6.73 -4.41 8.61
C PHE A 146 7.22 -5.02 7.30
N LYS A 147 6.68 -6.21 7.00
CA LYS A 147 6.86 -6.91 5.73
C LYS A 147 5.53 -6.89 4.98
N PHE A 148 5.50 -6.24 3.82
CA PHE A 148 4.28 -6.08 3.03
C PHE A 148 3.54 -7.40 2.74
N ASP A 149 4.27 -8.49 2.52
CA ASP A 149 3.69 -9.79 2.17
C ASP A 149 3.11 -10.56 3.38
N VAL A 150 3.27 -10.05 4.60
CA VAL A 150 2.80 -10.69 5.81
C VAL A 150 1.51 -10.00 6.29
N CYS A 151 0.38 -10.69 6.17
CA CYS A 151 -0.84 -10.28 6.87
C CYS A 151 -0.76 -10.76 8.32
N PRO A 152 -0.62 -9.88 9.33
CA PRO A 152 -0.74 -10.31 10.70
C PRO A 152 -2.15 -10.90 10.91
N ARG A 153 -2.22 -12.15 11.38
CA ARG A 153 -3.49 -12.76 11.78
C ARG A 153 -4.00 -11.96 12.98
N SER A 154 -5.11 -11.27 12.80
CA SER A 154 -5.86 -10.61 13.88
C SER A 154 -6.41 -11.62 14.85
#